data_AF-A0A940QJ54-F1
#
_entry.id   AF-A0A940QJ54-F1
#
_cell.length_a   1.000
_cell.length_b   1.000
_cell.length_c   1.000
_cell.angle_alpha   90.00
_cell.angle_beta   90.00
_cell.angle_gamma   90.00
#
_symmetry.space_group_name_H-M   'P 1'
#
loop_
_entity.id
_entity.type
_entity.pdbx_description
1 polymer ?
#
loop_
_entity_poly.entity_id
_entity_poly.type
_entity_poly.pdbx_seq_one_letter_code
_entity_poly.pdbx_strand_id
1 'polypeptide(L)'
;MPKTVVTSPQLMQPIAHFSHGVRVGTTIHLGAAAGVDRERRLVGAGAGVGDAGAQADQMFANLRLALGALGGDWSKVVKVKSYIVDWRDLAAYETVRSKALDAVQAATGTVGTWGFPLPQILLEAELVASLEPVERFGAASGEGGASARVGGLHFCTATPSPAGSGPVAPFDVQVAEVLRTLESTLERANLRPSDVVMVNLSIADVRNLPVFVGAFQRVFRPPFPALSVVGAPLAGAGQLIELESTATAGGGAAVGDGEPAALPASPGMLAGDWLFVSAMGDGAPDAGAQTRQAWQKIAAVAEAAGMGLEDVVRTNNVLTDWRDYAAFNAGYGEFVSRPYPPRATVHGQLAAPGARVQIEAILHRQGRHATVLEAQGR
;
A
#
# COMPACT_ATOMS: atom_id res chain seq x y z
N MET A 1 16.35 -13.36 17.90
CA MET A 1 15.89 -12.51 19.03
C MET A 1 14.45 -12.06 18.76
N PRO A 2 13.59 -11.81 19.76
CA PRO A 2 12.26 -11.24 19.48
C PRO A 2 12.38 -9.82 18.88
N LYS A 3 11.30 -9.33 18.25
CA LYS A 3 11.19 -7.96 17.74
C LYS A 3 11.54 -6.95 18.85
N THR A 4 12.25 -5.88 18.49
CA THR A 4 12.59 -4.78 19.41
C THR A 4 11.49 -3.74 19.38
N VAL A 5 11.05 -3.22 20.52
CA VAL A 5 10.03 -2.16 20.58
C VAL A 5 10.68 -0.81 20.87
N VAL A 6 10.32 0.20 20.06
CA VAL A 6 10.56 1.61 20.37
C VAL A 6 9.22 2.29 20.59
N THR A 7 9.19 3.33 21.43
CA THR A 7 7.94 4.02 21.78
C THR A 7 8.01 5.50 21.47
N SER A 8 6.88 6.09 21.12
CA SER A 8 6.72 7.56 21.05
C SER A 8 5.59 8.04 21.98
N PRO A 9 5.84 9.04 22.85
CA PRO A 9 4.79 9.68 23.65
C PRO A 9 3.89 10.64 22.85
N GLN A 10 4.25 10.91 21.59
CA GLN A 10 3.59 11.90 20.73
C GLN A 10 2.61 11.25 19.74
N LEU A 11 2.56 9.92 19.65
CA LEU A 11 1.65 9.20 18.77
C LEU A 11 0.48 8.61 19.57
N MET A 12 -0.67 8.47 18.91
CA MET A 12 -1.86 7.87 19.51
C MET A 12 -1.66 6.40 19.85
N GLN A 13 -2.34 5.87 20.87
CA GLN A 13 -2.34 4.43 21.10
C GLN A 13 -3.21 3.70 20.05
N PRO A 14 -2.68 2.72 19.30
CA PRO A 14 -3.46 1.92 18.35
C PRO A 14 -4.70 1.29 19.00
N ILE A 15 -5.82 1.29 18.28
CA ILE A 15 -7.12 0.79 18.76
C ILE A 15 -7.39 -0.67 18.38
N ALA A 16 -6.50 -1.29 17.62
CA ALA A 16 -6.62 -2.64 17.10
C ALA A 16 -5.23 -3.30 16.98
N HIS A 17 -5.16 -4.45 16.30
CA HIS A 17 -3.95 -5.26 16.11
C HIS A 17 -2.97 -4.66 15.07
N PHE A 18 -2.45 -3.46 15.31
CA PHE A 18 -1.45 -2.82 14.45
C PHE A 18 -0.46 -1.95 15.23
N SER A 19 0.67 -1.63 14.59
CA SER A 19 1.67 -0.66 15.05
C SER A 19 1.75 0.53 14.11
N HIS A 20 2.42 1.63 14.50
CA HIS A 20 2.59 2.78 13.61
C HIS A 20 3.59 2.52 12.49
N GLY A 21 4.54 1.62 12.74
CA GLY A 21 5.60 1.34 11.79
C GLY A 21 6.57 0.29 12.27
N VAL A 22 7.34 -0.21 11.33
CA VAL A 22 8.40 -1.17 11.58
C VAL A 22 9.62 -0.79 10.75
N ARG A 23 10.80 -0.98 11.33
CA ARG A 23 12.09 -0.94 10.65
C ARG A 23 12.67 -2.34 10.59
N VAL A 24 12.98 -2.80 9.39
CA VAL A 24 13.67 -4.05 9.14
C VAL A 24 14.88 -3.78 8.25
N GLY A 25 16.08 -4.17 8.72
CA GLY A 25 17.32 -3.73 8.07
C GLY A 25 17.36 -2.21 7.96
N THR A 26 17.50 -1.71 6.73
CA THR A 26 17.52 -0.27 6.41
C THR A 26 16.18 0.28 5.92
N THR A 27 15.16 -0.57 5.77
CA THR A 27 13.83 -0.17 5.27
C THR A 27 12.87 0.06 6.42
N ILE A 28 12.10 1.15 6.32
CA ILE A 28 11.03 1.52 7.24
C ILE A 28 9.70 1.45 6.51
N HIS A 29 8.73 0.72 7.08
CA HIS A 29 7.33 0.74 6.64
C HIS A 29 6.50 1.40 7.72
N LEU A 30 5.72 2.41 7.37
CA LEU A 30 4.71 3.01 8.26
C LEU A 30 3.32 2.58 7.82
N GLY A 31 2.44 2.31 8.78
CA GLY A 31 1.03 2.00 8.52
C GLY A 31 0.26 3.24 8.10
N ALA A 32 -0.99 3.04 7.69
CA ALA A 32 -1.87 4.16 7.38
C ALA A 32 -2.10 5.00 8.64
N ALA A 33 -1.80 6.30 8.54
CA ALA A 33 -2.02 7.26 9.60
C ALA A 33 -3.13 8.23 9.19
N ALA A 34 -4.04 8.52 10.13
CA ALA A 34 -5.03 9.58 10.00
C ALA A 34 -4.53 10.90 10.63
N GLY A 35 -5.27 11.99 10.40
CA GLY A 35 -5.04 13.31 11.02
C GLY A 35 -5.42 13.41 12.49
N VAL A 36 -5.07 12.41 13.31
CA VAL A 36 -5.41 12.34 14.74
C VAL A 36 -4.25 12.79 15.62
N ASP A 37 -4.54 13.48 16.72
CA ASP A 37 -3.52 13.82 17.72
C ASP A 37 -3.21 12.64 18.66
N ARG A 38 -2.24 12.83 19.58
CA ARG A 38 -1.84 11.79 20.55
C ARG A 38 -2.99 11.36 21.50
N GLU A 39 -3.98 12.22 21.72
CA GLU A 39 -5.18 11.92 22.50
C GLU A 39 -6.25 11.16 21.70
N ARG A 40 -6.02 10.86 20.42
CA ARG A 40 -6.99 10.31 19.46
C ARG A 40 -8.11 11.28 19.09
N ARG A 41 -7.88 12.59 19.19
CA ARG A 41 -8.79 13.59 18.67
C ARG A 41 -8.46 13.84 17.21
N LEU A 42 -9.46 13.73 16.34
CA LEU A 42 -9.31 14.03 14.92
C LEU A 42 -9.20 15.55 14.72
N VAL A 43 -8.06 16.00 14.21
CA VAL A 43 -7.84 17.41 13.85
C VAL A 43 -8.72 17.77 12.66
N GLY A 44 -9.21 19.00 12.59
CA GLY A 44 -10.08 19.42 11.48
C GLY A 44 -11.46 18.75 11.48
N ALA A 45 -11.89 18.12 12.57
CA ALA A 45 -13.24 17.58 12.70
C ALA A 45 -14.15 18.53 13.51
N GLY A 46 -15.29 18.93 12.93
CA GLY A 46 -16.32 19.75 13.56
C GLY A 46 -17.74 19.20 13.32
N ALA A 47 -18.75 19.90 13.83
CA ALA A 47 -20.15 19.51 13.64
C ALA A 47 -20.57 19.66 12.16
N GLY A 48 -20.52 18.56 11.41
CA GLY A 48 -20.94 18.48 10.00
C GLY A 48 -19.94 19.10 9.00
N VAL A 49 -18.76 19.52 9.45
CA VAL A 49 -17.70 20.10 8.60
C VAL A 49 -16.39 19.39 8.92
N GLY A 50 -15.71 18.93 7.88
CA GLY A 50 -14.35 18.41 7.97
C GLY A 50 -13.39 19.32 7.19
N ASP A 51 -12.20 19.53 7.74
CA ASP A 51 -11.10 20.26 7.10
C ASP A 51 -10.02 19.25 6.67
N ALA A 52 -10.05 18.89 5.39
CA ALA A 52 -9.09 17.96 4.82
C ALA A 52 -7.64 18.49 4.84
N GLY A 53 -7.46 19.82 4.73
CA GLY A 53 -6.13 20.43 4.83
C GLY A 53 -5.54 20.23 6.23
N ALA A 54 -6.32 20.55 7.27
CA ALA A 54 -5.90 20.36 8.65
C ALA A 54 -5.69 18.87 9.01
N GLN A 55 -6.54 17.98 8.52
CA GLN A 55 -6.32 16.52 8.66
C GLN A 55 -5.03 16.08 7.98
N ALA A 56 -4.74 16.57 6.76
CA ALA A 56 -3.52 16.27 6.03
C ALA A 56 -2.27 16.78 6.74
N ASP A 57 -2.29 18.00 7.27
CA ASP A 57 -1.17 18.56 8.03
C ASP A 57 -0.85 17.70 9.26
N GLN A 58 -1.88 17.33 10.04
CA GLN A 58 -1.69 16.45 11.20
C GLN A 58 -1.23 15.04 10.79
N MET A 59 -1.77 14.49 9.71
CA MET A 59 -1.37 13.18 9.17
C MET A 59 0.12 13.16 8.81
N PHE A 60 0.61 14.14 8.06
CA PHE A 60 2.03 14.23 7.71
C PHE A 60 2.91 14.52 8.93
N ALA A 61 2.42 15.25 9.93
CA ALA A 61 3.11 15.42 11.21
C ALA A 61 3.28 14.07 11.93
N ASN A 62 2.22 13.26 12.00
CA ASN A 62 2.26 11.92 12.60
C ASN A 62 3.26 11.01 11.87
N LEU A 63 3.25 11.02 10.54
CA LEU A 63 4.19 10.23 9.73
C LEU A 63 5.64 10.66 9.95
N ARG A 64 5.92 11.97 10.09
CA ARG A 64 7.27 12.47 10.45
C ARG A 64 7.72 12.00 11.82
N LEU A 65 6.83 12.08 12.82
CA LEU A 65 7.10 11.61 14.18
C LEU A 65 7.38 10.11 14.20
N ALA A 66 6.57 9.32 13.49
CA ALA A 66 6.75 7.89 13.40
C ALA A 66 8.05 7.51 12.68
N LEU A 67 8.38 8.18 11.58
CA LEU A 67 9.62 7.99 10.87
C LEU A 67 10.84 8.31 11.74
N GLY A 68 10.82 9.47 12.42
CA GLY A 68 11.90 9.90 13.30
C GLY A 68 12.12 8.95 14.49
N ALA A 69 11.04 8.41 15.08
CA ALA A 69 11.13 7.44 16.16
C ALA A 69 11.77 6.10 15.74
N LEU A 70 11.72 5.76 14.45
CA LEU A 70 12.42 4.60 13.87
C LEU A 70 13.83 4.95 13.35
N GLY A 71 14.28 6.20 13.56
CA GLY A 71 15.59 6.71 13.14
C GLY A 71 15.65 7.15 11.67
N GLY A 72 14.51 7.27 10.99
CA GLY A 72 14.43 7.67 9.60
C GLY A 72 14.49 9.19 9.38
N ASP A 73 14.80 9.56 8.14
CA ASP A 73 14.83 10.95 7.66
C ASP A 73 13.77 11.12 6.57
N TRP A 74 13.00 12.22 6.65
CA TRP A 74 11.95 12.54 5.68
C TRP A 74 12.48 12.67 4.24
N SER A 75 13.72 13.11 4.07
CA SER A 75 14.38 13.19 2.75
C SER A 75 14.54 11.82 2.06
N LYS A 76 14.47 10.74 2.84
CA LYS A 76 14.64 9.34 2.40
C LYS A 76 13.33 8.57 2.27
N VAL A 77 12.17 9.26 2.26
CA VAL A 77 10.89 8.64 1.94
C VAL A 77 10.86 8.26 0.45
N VAL A 78 10.61 6.98 0.15
CA VAL A 78 10.68 6.44 -1.22
C VAL A 78 9.31 6.23 -1.85
N LYS A 79 8.29 5.96 -1.03
CA LYS A 79 6.92 5.71 -1.45
C LYS A 79 5.93 6.31 -0.48
N VAL A 80 4.88 6.94 -0.99
CA VAL A 80 3.71 7.39 -0.20
C VAL A 80 2.45 6.99 -0.95
N LYS A 81 1.53 6.32 -0.25
CA LYS A 81 0.20 6.02 -0.78
C LYS A 81 -0.85 6.68 0.10
N SER A 82 -1.71 7.49 -0.50
CA SER A 82 -2.74 8.24 0.20
C SER A 82 -4.13 7.81 -0.26
N TYR A 83 -5.05 7.80 0.69
CA TYR A 83 -6.44 7.41 0.53
C TYR A 83 -7.32 8.60 0.89
N ILE A 84 -8.22 9.01 0.00
CA ILE A 84 -9.10 10.17 0.19
C ILE A 84 -10.57 9.80 0.01
N VAL A 85 -11.47 10.33 0.84
CA VAL A 85 -12.91 10.00 0.75
C VAL A 85 -13.58 10.74 -0.40
N ASP A 86 -13.30 12.04 -0.53
CA ASP A 86 -13.99 12.91 -1.48
C ASP A 86 -12.98 13.69 -2.34
N TRP A 87 -13.19 13.67 -3.65
CA TRP A 87 -12.33 14.39 -4.59
C TRP A 87 -12.44 15.91 -4.44
N ARG A 88 -13.51 16.43 -3.83
CA ARG A 88 -13.66 17.86 -3.54
C ARG A 88 -12.61 18.37 -2.55
N ASP A 89 -12.09 17.46 -1.73
CA ASP A 89 -11.02 17.75 -0.76
C ASP A 89 -9.61 17.64 -1.37
N LEU A 90 -9.50 17.18 -2.63
CA LEU A 90 -8.22 16.91 -3.28
C LEU A 90 -7.33 18.15 -3.31
N ALA A 91 -7.84 19.31 -3.71
CA ALA A 91 -7.04 20.54 -3.80
C ALA A 91 -6.43 20.96 -2.45
N ALA A 92 -7.18 20.78 -1.35
CA ALA A 92 -6.70 21.05 0.00
C ALA A 92 -5.58 20.07 0.39
N TYR A 93 -5.78 18.78 0.14
CA TYR A 93 -4.77 17.76 0.36
C TYR A 93 -3.51 18.00 -0.49
N GLU A 94 -3.64 18.30 -1.77
CA GLU A 94 -2.52 18.53 -2.69
C GLU A 94 -1.65 19.71 -2.26
N THR A 95 -2.27 20.77 -1.75
CA THR A 95 -1.55 21.92 -1.19
C THR A 95 -0.62 21.51 -0.04
N VAL A 96 -1.07 20.61 0.83
CA VAL A 96 -0.26 20.09 1.95
C VAL A 96 0.77 19.07 1.46
N ARG A 97 0.35 18.13 0.60
CA ARG A 97 1.19 17.08 0.01
C ARG A 97 2.40 17.68 -0.70
N SER A 98 2.19 18.69 -1.55
CA SER A 98 3.27 19.33 -2.30
C SER A 98 4.31 19.96 -1.38
N LYS A 99 3.87 20.73 -0.37
CA LYS A 99 4.77 21.25 0.67
C LYS A 99 5.56 20.15 1.39
N ALA A 100 4.93 18.99 1.59
CA ALA A 100 5.55 17.88 2.31
C ALA A 100 6.50 17.04 1.45
N LEU A 101 6.23 16.83 0.17
CA LEU A 101 6.86 15.78 -0.65
C LEU A 101 7.59 16.28 -1.91
N ASP A 102 7.37 17.51 -2.38
CA ASP A 102 7.97 17.99 -3.64
C ASP A 102 9.51 17.91 -3.61
N ALA A 103 10.12 18.24 -2.48
CA ALA A 103 11.57 18.15 -2.29
C ALA A 103 12.10 16.70 -2.17
N VAL A 104 11.23 15.72 -1.91
CA VAL A 104 11.60 14.32 -1.66
C VAL A 104 11.60 13.51 -2.95
N GLN A 105 10.74 13.84 -3.92
CA GLN A 105 10.56 13.09 -5.17
C GLN A 105 10.33 11.58 -4.93
N ALA A 106 9.38 11.26 -4.04
CA ALA A 106 8.93 9.89 -3.78
C ALA A 106 8.00 9.39 -4.90
N ALA A 107 7.87 8.06 -5.01
CA ALA A 107 6.74 7.47 -5.75
C ALA A 107 5.46 7.74 -4.95
N THR A 108 4.52 8.50 -5.52
CA THR A 108 3.30 8.93 -4.83
C THR A 108 2.05 8.47 -5.57
N GLY A 109 1.15 7.79 -4.86
CA GLY A 109 -0.19 7.44 -5.34
C GLY A 109 -1.28 8.08 -4.48
N THR A 110 -2.36 8.55 -5.09
CA THR A 110 -3.54 9.07 -4.38
C THR A 110 -4.79 8.41 -4.96
N VAL A 111 -5.39 7.53 -4.16
CA VAL A 111 -6.58 6.79 -4.55
C VAL A 111 -7.74 7.15 -3.64
N GLY A 112 -8.94 7.04 -4.16
CA GLY A 112 -10.15 7.24 -3.38
C GLY A 112 -10.46 6.05 -2.47
N THR A 113 -11.34 6.26 -1.51
CA THR A 113 -11.94 5.22 -0.69
C THR A 113 -13.36 5.63 -0.31
N TRP A 114 -14.25 4.67 -0.03
CA TRP A 114 -15.64 4.99 0.38
C TRP A 114 -15.78 5.31 1.88
N GLY A 115 -14.67 5.52 2.58
CA GLY A 115 -14.64 5.95 3.97
C GLY A 115 -13.64 5.16 4.80
N PHE A 116 -13.61 5.46 6.10
CA PHE A 116 -12.75 4.84 7.11
C PHE A 116 -13.58 4.34 8.29
N PRO A 117 -13.01 3.51 9.20
CA PRO A 117 -13.75 3.01 10.38
C PRO A 117 -14.36 4.12 11.24
N LEU A 118 -13.69 5.28 11.30
CA LEU A 118 -14.25 6.51 11.86
C LEU A 118 -14.74 7.41 10.71
N PRO A 119 -16.06 7.63 10.56
CA PRO A 119 -16.62 8.32 9.39
C PRO A 119 -16.16 9.77 9.19
N GLN A 120 -15.61 10.41 10.22
CA GLN A 120 -15.11 11.78 10.17
C GLN A 120 -13.71 11.90 9.53
N ILE A 121 -12.98 10.79 9.40
CA ILE A 121 -11.69 10.77 8.72
C ILE A 121 -11.93 11.00 7.23
N LEU A 122 -11.25 11.98 6.66
CA LEU A 122 -11.33 12.35 5.24
C LEU A 122 -10.17 11.77 4.44
N LEU A 123 -9.03 11.51 5.09
CA LEU A 123 -7.87 10.90 4.46
C LEU A 123 -6.95 10.16 5.43
N GLU A 124 -6.22 9.20 4.89
CA GLU A 124 -5.09 8.51 5.52
C GLU A 124 -3.94 8.34 4.53
N ALA A 125 -2.71 8.17 5.02
CA ALA A 125 -1.57 7.84 4.18
C ALA A 125 -0.62 6.84 4.86
N GLU A 126 -0.07 5.94 4.06
CA GLU A 126 1.04 5.05 4.41
C GLU A 126 2.32 5.46 3.65
N LEU A 127 3.49 5.06 4.17
CA LEU A 127 4.75 5.33 3.49
C LEU A 127 5.82 4.25 3.69
N VAL A 128 6.79 4.26 2.79
CA VAL A 128 8.05 3.50 2.89
C VAL A 128 9.22 4.48 2.85
N ALA A 129 10.22 4.25 3.69
CA ALA A 129 11.43 5.08 3.75
C ALA A 129 12.69 4.22 3.97
N SER A 130 13.84 4.87 3.83
CA SER A 130 15.16 4.25 3.99
C SER A 130 16.01 4.92 5.07
N LEU A 131 16.88 4.15 5.71
CA LEU A 131 18.04 4.66 6.45
C LEU A 131 19.26 4.93 5.55
N GLU A 132 19.31 4.30 4.38
CA GLU A 132 20.37 4.43 3.39
C GLU A 132 20.07 5.54 2.37
N PRO A 133 21.08 6.00 1.60
CA PRO A 133 20.85 6.87 0.45
C PRO A 133 19.80 6.28 -0.50
N VAL A 134 18.98 7.14 -1.08
CA VAL A 134 17.93 6.77 -2.03
C VAL A 134 18.37 7.16 -3.44
N GLU A 135 18.28 6.22 -4.37
CA GLU A 135 18.42 6.52 -5.79
C GLU A 135 17.07 7.01 -6.34
N ARG A 136 17.05 8.18 -6.98
CA ARG A 136 15.84 8.82 -7.51
C ARG A 136 15.86 8.82 -9.02
N PHE A 137 14.74 8.47 -9.64
CA PHE A 137 14.57 8.50 -11.08
C PHE A 137 13.40 9.45 -11.39
N GLY A 138 13.74 10.68 -11.80
CA GLY A 138 12.76 11.69 -12.21
C GLY A 138 12.29 11.50 -13.65
N ALA A 139 11.12 12.03 -14.00
CA ALA A 139 10.73 12.24 -15.40
C ALA A 139 11.72 13.17 -16.10
N ALA A 140 12.31 12.70 -17.18
CA ALA A 140 12.79 13.61 -18.20
C ALA A 140 11.56 14.31 -18.76
N SER A 141 11.45 15.64 -18.59
CA SER A 141 10.44 16.48 -19.25
C SER A 141 8.95 16.11 -19.05
N GLY A 142 8.45 16.12 -17.81
CA GLY A 142 7.01 16.29 -17.54
C GLY A 142 6.08 15.11 -17.88
N GLU A 143 6.59 14.03 -18.46
CA GLU A 143 5.85 12.79 -18.70
C GLU A 143 6.52 11.65 -17.91
N GLY A 144 5.83 11.11 -16.92
CA GLY A 144 6.23 9.91 -16.18
C GLY A 144 6.32 10.07 -14.65
N GLY A 145 5.81 9.09 -13.91
CA GLY A 145 5.83 9.09 -12.45
C GLY A 145 7.24 9.08 -11.87
N ALA A 146 7.44 9.78 -10.76
CA ALA A 146 8.66 9.66 -9.97
C ALA A 146 8.80 8.22 -9.44
N SER A 147 10.03 7.71 -9.43
CA SER A 147 10.35 6.43 -8.81
C SER A 147 11.64 6.52 -8.02
N ALA A 148 11.80 5.57 -7.10
CA ALA A 148 12.94 5.56 -6.19
C ALA A 148 13.40 4.12 -5.94
N ARG A 149 14.71 3.93 -5.75
CA ARG A 149 15.31 2.64 -5.37
C ARG A 149 16.04 2.74 -4.04
N VAL A 150 15.84 1.73 -3.19
CA VAL A 150 16.49 1.52 -1.90
C VAL A 150 16.65 0.03 -1.65
N GLY A 151 17.80 -0.40 -1.13
CA GLY A 151 17.97 -1.77 -0.62
C GLY A 151 17.65 -2.84 -1.68
N GLY A 152 17.94 -2.55 -2.95
CA GLY A 152 17.60 -3.40 -4.10
C GLY A 152 16.15 -3.30 -4.59
N LEU A 153 15.24 -2.68 -3.84
CA LEU A 153 13.84 -2.49 -4.21
C LEU A 153 13.61 -1.16 -4.91
N HIS A 154 13.01 -1.19 -6.09
CA HIS A 154 12.55 -0.05 -6.87
C HIS A 154 11.03 0.10 -6.72
N PHE A 155 10.57 1.31 -6.41
CA PHE A 155 9.17 1.66 -6.21
C PHE A 155 8.72 2.63 -7.29
N CYS A 156 7.64 2.32 -7.98
CA CYS A 156 7.06 3.15 -9.03
C CYS A 156 5.55 3.31 -8.82
N THR A 157 5.06 4.51 -9.12
CA THR A 157 3.63 4.77 -9.34
C THR A 157 3.46 5.25 -10.78
N ALA A 158 2.53 4.62 -11.49
CA ALA A 158 2.16 4.94 -12.86
C ALA A 158 0.67 5.29 -12.92
N THR A 159 0.39 6.49 -13.37
CA THR A 159 -0.95 7.01 -13.64
C THR A 159 -1.07 7.33 -15.13
N PRO A 160 -2.27 7.30 -15.71
CA PRO A 160 -2.49 7.82 -17.05
C PRO A 160 -2.21 9.33 -17.09
N SER A 161 -2.03 9.87 -18.29
CA SER A 161 -1.87 11.31 -18.45
C SER A 161 -3.13 12.03 -17.93
N PRO A 162 -3.00 13.17 -17.23
CA PRO A 162 -4.16 13.92 -16.78
C PRO A 162 -5.09 14.23 -17.94
N ALA A 163 -6.40 14.01 -17.76
CA ALA A 163 -7.36 14.48 -18.74
C ALA A 163 -7.30 16.01 -18.77
N GLY A 164 -6.92 16.59 -19.92
CA GLY A 164 -7.06 18.02 -20.15
C GLY A 164 -8.54 18.42 -20.24
N SER A 165 -8.85 19.56 -20.86
CA SER A 165 -10.26 19.94 -21.13
C SER A 165 -10.98 19.07 -22.17
N GLY A 166 -10.32 18.01 -22.67
CA GLY A 166 -10.83 17.09 -23.67
C GLY A 166 -11.65 15.93 -23.07
N PRO A 167 -12.15 15.02 -23.92
CA PRO A 167 -12.86 13.83 -23.45
C PRO A 167 -11.92 12.91 -22.66
N VAL A 168 -12.48 12.24 -21.66
CA VAL A 168 -11.77 11.20 -20.90
C VAL A 168 -11.38 10.06 -21.84
N ALA A 169 -10.09 9.70 -21.84
CA ALA A 169 -9.61 8.59 -22.66
C ALA A 169 -10.28 7.26 -22.25
N PRO A 170 -10.63 6.39 -23.21
CA PRO A 170 -11.15 5.05 -22.92
C PRO A 170 -10.24 4.22 -22.01
N PHE A 171 -10.81 3.26 -21.29
CA PHE A 171 -10.07 2.46 -20.31
C PHE A 171 -8.87 1.71 -20.89
N ASP A 172 -9.02 1.10 -22.07
CA ASP A 172 -7.95 0.38 -22.76
C ASP A 172 -6.77 1.29 -23.15
N VAL A 173 -7.06 2.54 -23.52
CA VAL A 173 -6.05 3.57 -23.79
C VAL A 173 -5.28 3.91 -22.51
N GLN A 174 -5.99 4.16 -21.41
CA GLN A 174 -5.34 4.46 -20.12
C GLN A 174 -4.53 3.27 -19.59
N VAL A 175 -4.98 2.03 -19.80
CA VAL A 175 -4.22 0.81 -19.47
C VAL A 175 -2.90 0.77 -20.25
N ALA A 176 -2.94 1.02 -21.56
CA ALA A 176 -1.73 1.05 -22.39
C ALA A 176 -0.77 2.16 -21.95
N GLU A 177 -1.29 3.32 -21.54
CA GLU A 177 -0.47 4.42 -21.00
C GLU A 177 0.21 4.07 -19.69
N VAL A 178 -0.52 3.50 -18.74
CA VAL A 178 0.02 3.11 -17.43
C VAL A 178 1.11 2.06 -17.58
N LEU A 179 0.90 1.04 -18.44
CA LEU A 179 1.90 0.00 -18.69
C LEU A 179 3.16 0.56 -19.38
N ARG A 180 3.01 1.47 -20.35
CA ARG A 180 4.15 2.14 -20.99
C ARG A 180 4.94 3.02 -20.02
N THR A 181 4.24 3.74 -19.14
CA THR A 181 4.86 4.53 -18.07
C THR A 181 5.64 3.63 -17.12
N LEU A 182 5.10 2.47 -16.76
CA LEU A 182 5.80 1.48 -15.96
C LEU A 182 7.08 1.01 -16.67
N GLU A 183 6.99 0.57 -17.93
CA GLU A 183 8.15 0.12 -18.71
C GLU A 183 9.24 1.18 -18.79
N SER A 184 8.89 2.42 -19.16
CA SER A 184 9.82 3.54 -19.22
C SER A 184 10.47 3.85 -17.86
N THR A 185 9.74 3.67 -16.76
CA THR A 185 10.27 3.90 -15.42
C THR A 185 11.22 2.80 -14.97
N LEU A 186 10.93 1.54 -15.33
CA LEU A 186 11.83 0.42 -15.11
C LEU A 186 13.11 0.58 -15.92
N GLU A 187 13.01 0.93 -17.20
CA GLU A 187 14.17 1.14 -18.09
C GLU A 187 15.12 2.21 -17.57
N ARG A 188 14.59 3.34 -17.07
CA ARG A 188 15.40 4.40 -16.43
C ARG A 188 16.17 3.91 -15.19
N ALA A 189 15.64 2.90 -14.51
CA ALA A 189 16.28 2.26 -13.37
C ALA A 189 17.15 1.03 -13.74
N ASN A 190 17.33 0.77 -15.04
CA ASN A 190 17.99 -0.42 -15.59
C ASN A 190 17.30 -1.72 -15.14
N LEU A 191 15.97 -1.72 -15.15
CA LEU A 191 15.08 -2.83 -14.84
C LEU A 191 14.16 -3.12 -16.03
N ARG A 192 13.50 -4.28 -16.01
CA ARG A 192 12.57 -4.77 -17.03
C ARG A 192 11.28 -5.24 -16.36
N PRO A 193 10.18 -5.45 -17.11
CA PRO A 193 8.94 -5.99 -16.54
C PRO A 193 9.13 -7.31 -15.75
N SER A 194 10.07 -8.17 -16.16
CA SER A 194 10.39 -9.42 -15.44
C SER A 194 11.01 -9.21 -14.05
N ASP A 195 11.48 -7.99 -13.75
CA ASP A 195 12.07 -7.62 -12.47
C ASP A 195 11.00 -7.20 -11.44
N VAL A 196 9.75 -7.01 -11.86
CA VAL A 196 8.64 -6.65 -10.98
C VAL A 196 8.21 -7.86 -10.15
N VAL A 197 8.06 -7.64 -8.84
CA VAL A 197 7.72 -8.68 -7.86
C VAL A 197 6.37 -8.44 -7.19
N MET A 198 5.87 -7.20 -7.21
CA MET A 198 4.55 -6.83 -6.70
C MET A 198 3.92 -5.76 -7.59
N VAL A 199 2.62 -5.91 -7.85
CA VAL A 199 1.76 -4.92 -8.51
C VAL A 199 0.54 -4.63 -7.63
N ASN A 200 0.31 -3.36 -7.32
CA ASN A 200 -0.92 -2.88 -6.71
C ASN A 200 -1.73 -2.10 -7.76
N LEU A 201 -2.88 -2.64 -8.16
CA LEU A 201 -3.78 -2.04 -9.12
C LEU A 201 -4.98 -1.41 -8.41
N SER A 202 -5.23 -0.14 -8.67
CA SER A 202 -6.49 0.52 -8.34
C SER A 202 -7.27 0.79 -9.64
N ILE A 203 -8.51 0.36 -9.70
CA ILE A 203 -9.36 0.44 -10.91
C ILE A 203 -10.70 1.11 -10.57
N ALA A 204 -11.18 2.01 -11.43
CA ALA A 204 -12.45 2.69 -11.19
C ALA A 204 -13.66 1.74 -11.24
N ASP A 205 -13.57 0.66 -12.02
CA ASP A 205 -14.62 -0.35 -12.19
C ASP A 205 -14.02 -1.73 -12.40
N VAL A 206 -14.22 -2.64 -11.44
CA VAL A 206 -13.69 -4.01 -11.47
C VAL A 206 -14.22 -4.82 -12.66
N ARG A 207 -15.33 -4.44 -13.29
CA ARG A 207 -15.85 -5.11 -14.50
C ARG A 207 -14.91 -4.96 -15.70
N ASN A 208 -14.04 -3.94 -15.69
CA ASN A 208 -13.04 -3.72 -16.74
C ASN A 208 -11.76 -4.53 -16.55
N LEU A 209 -11.64 -5.34 -15.49
CA LEU A 209 -10.45 -6.17 -15.25
C LEU A 209 -10.03 -7.05 -16.42
N PRO A 210 -10.92 -7.68 -17.22
CA PRO A 210 -10.50 -8.47 -18.37
C PRO A 210 -9.68 -7.66 -19.41
N VAL A 211 -9.98 -6.38 -19.58
CA VAL A 211 -9.22 -5.48 -20.47
C VAL A 211 -7.81 -5.27 -19.94
N PHE A 212 -7.69 -4.99 -18.63
CA PHE A 212 -6.40 -4.88 -17.97
C PHE A 212 -5.61 -6.19 -18.07
N VAL A 213 -6.21 -7.32 -17.72
CA VAL A 213 -5.56 -8.65 -17.74
C VAL A 213 -5.00 -8.98 -19.13
N GLY A 214 -5.78 -8.72 -20.18
CA GLY A 214 -5.33 -8.96 -21.56
C GLY A 214 -4.13 -8.11 -21.97
N ALA A 215 -4.02 -6.86 -21.48
CA ALA A 215 -2.86 -6.00 -21.71
C ALA A 215 -1.68 -6.40 -20.80
N PHE A 216 -1.95 -6.69 -19.53
CA PHE A 216 -0.98 -7.11 -18.53
C PHE A 216 -0.21 -8.35 -18.97
N GLN A 217 -0.89 -9.37 -19.51
CA GLN A 217 -0.27 -10.60 -20.02
C GLN A 217 0.56 -10.42 -21.30
N ARG A 218 0.52 -9.24 -21.95
CA ARG A 218 1.43 -8.91 -23.06
C ARG A 218 2.78 -8.39 -22.53
N VAL A 219 2.76 -7.68 -21.41
CA VAL A 219 3.93 -7.09 -20.75
C VAL A 219 4.59 -8.09 -19.80
N PHE A 220 3.80 -8.80 -19.00
CA PHE A 220 4.28 -9.77 -18.02
C PHE A 220 4.13 -11.21 -18.53
N ARG A 221 5.08 -12.06 -18.16
CA ARG A 221 5.10 -13.50 -18.45
C ARG A 221 5.30 -14.29 -17.15
N PRO A 222 4.85 -15.55 -17.07
CA PRO A 222 5.12 -16.40 -15.92
C PRO A 222 6.62 -16.50 -15.59
N PRO A 223 7.01 -16.51 -14.30
CA PRO A 223 6.14 -16.25 -13.14
C PRO A 223 5.63 -14.80 -13.13
N PHE A 224 4.33 -14.63 -12.94
CA PHE A 224 3.72 -13.30 -12.81
C PHE A 224 4.11 -12.68 -11.45
N PRO A 225 4.13 -11.34 -11.32
CA PRO A 225 4.35 -10.72 -10.01
C PRO A 225 3.21 -11.09 -9.03
N ALA A 226 3.46 -10.88 -7.74
CA ALA A 226 2.36 -10.81 -6.78
C ALA A 226 1.43 -9.65 -7.15
N LEU A 227 0.14 -9.79 -6.88
CA LEU A 227 -0.89 -8.86 -7.34
C LEU A 227 -1.93 -8.57 -6.25
N SER A 228 -2.26 -7.29 -6.13
CA SER A 228 -3.43 -6.82 -5.39
C SER A 228 -4.26 -5.91 -6.28
N VAL A 229 -5.54 -6.24 -6.43
CA VAL A 229 -6.51 -5.44 -7.19
C VAL A 229 -7.56 -4.87 -6.26
N VAL A 230 -7.84 -3.57 -6.39
CA VAL A 230 -8.87 -2.87 -5.62
C VAL A 230 -9.69 -2.01 -6.56
N GLY A 231 -11.01 -2.18 -6.55
CA GLY A 231 -11.90 -1.20 -7.15
C GLY A 231 -12.06 0.00 -6.23
N ALA A 232 -11.83 1.22 -6.71
CA ALA A 232 -11.88 2.43 -5.90
C ALA A 232 -12.13 3.68 -6.78
N PRO A 233 -12.72 4.76 -6.24
CA PRO A 233 -12.65 6.05 -6.93
C PRO A 233 -11.17 6.47 -7.10
N LEU A 234 -10.83 7.19 -8.17
CA LEU A 234 -9.46 7.66 -8.41
C LEU A 234 -9.41 9.18 -8.38
N ALA A 235 -8.28 9.74 -7.94
CA ALA A 235 -8.17 11.16 -7.62
C ALA A 235 -8.11 12.05 -8.87
N GLY A 236 -7.47 11.60 -9.95
CA GLY A 236 -7.37 12.37 -11.19
C GLY A 236 -8.73 12.50 -11.90
N ALA A 237 -9.04 13.69 -12.39
CA ALA A 237 -10.22 13.90 -13.24
C ALA A 237 -10.14 12.98 -14.47
N GLY A 238 -11.15 12.11 -14.65
CA GLY A 238 -11.18 11.14 -15.73
C GLY A 238 -10.22 9.94 -15.59
N GLN A 239 -9.48 9.85 -14.48
CA GLN A 239 -8.59 8.71 -14.24
C GLN A 239 -9.41 7.44 -13.96
N LEU A 240 -9.10 6.36 -14.67
CA LEU A 240 -9.80 5.07 -14.54
C LEU A 240 -8.92 3.94 -14.00
N ILE A 241 -7.60 4.16 -13.95
CA ILE A 241 -6.60 3.20 -13.49
C ILE A 241 -5.42 3.90 -12.80
N GLU A 242 -4.86 3.25 -11.77
CA GLU A 242 -3.57 3.57 -11.17
C GLU A 242 -2.83 2.25 -10.90
N LEU A 243 -1.54 2.21 -11.21
CA LEU A 243 -0.69 1.05 -10.95
C LEU A 243 0.50 1.48 -10.11
N GLU A 244 0.74 0.79 -9.02
CA GLU A 244 2.00 0.86 -8.29
C GLU A 244 2.74 -0.47 -8.45
N SER A 245 4.06 -0.41 -8.51
CA SER A 245 4.90 -1.61 -8.59
C SER A 245 6.07 -1.54 -7.63
N THR A 246 6.50 -2.73 -7.22
CA THR A 246 7.81 -2.95 -6.60
C THR A 246 8.60 -3.92 -7.48
N ALA A 247 9.85 -3.55 -7.79
CA ALA A 247 10.75 -4.35 -8.61
C ALA A 247 12.11 -4.53 -7.93
N THR A 248 12.82 -5.59 -8.30
CA THR A 248 14.21 -5.83 -7.87
C THR A 248 15.00 -6.41 -9.03
N ALA A 249 16.27 -6.06 -9.15
CA ALA A 249 17.12 -6.59 -10.22
C ALA A 249 17.16 -8.12 -10.19
N GLY A 250 16.85 -8.76 -11.31
CA GLY A 250 16.75 -10.22 -11.41
C GLY A 250 15.37 -10.79 -11.06
N GLY A 251 14.43 -9.95 -10.64
CA GLY A 251 13.07 -10.35 -10.26
C GLY A 251 13.04 -11.19 -8.98
N GLY A 252 12.00 -12.02 -8.86
CA GLY A 252 11.81 -12.94 -7.75
C GLY A 252 11.41 -14.33 -8.22
N ALA A 253 11.49 -15.30 -7.32
CA ALA A 253 10.98 -16.65 -7.53
C ALA A 253 9.53 -16.75 -7.03
N ALA A 254 8.63 -17.28 -7.85
CA ALA A 254 7.27 -17.59 -7.40
C ALA A 254 7.32 -18.68 -6.31
N VAL A 255 6.55 -18.48 -5.25
CA VAL A 255 6.42 -19.41 -4.12
C VAL A 255 4.96 -19.59 -3.73
N GLY A 256 4.65 -20.79 -3.20
CA GLY A 256 3.30 -21.19 -2.82
C GLY A 256 2.52 -21.87 -3.95
N ASP A 257 1.64 -22.78 -3.55
CA ASP A 257 0.74 -23.49 -4.45
C ASP A 257 -0.63 -22.80 -4.53
N GLY A 258 -1.30 -22.96 -5.68
CA GLY A 258 -2.62 -22.42 -5.96
C GLY A 258 -2.59 -21.16 -6.82
N GLU A 259 -3.52 -21.02 -7.76
CA GLU A 259 -3.65 -19.75 -8.49
C GLU A 259 -4.33 -18.72 -7.58
N PRO A 260 -3.77 -17.50 -7.41
CA PRO A 260 -4.46 -16.40 -6.75
C PRO A 260 -5.64 -15.94 -7.61
N ALA A 261 -6.80 -16.58 -7.45
CA ALA A 261 -8.03 -16.31 -8.19
C ALA A 261 -7.82 -16.27 -9.73
N ALA A 262 -8.84 -15.88 -10.50
CA ALA A 262 -8.79 -15.83 -11.97
C ALA A 262 -7.89 -14.71 -12.55
N LEU A 263 -6.84 -14.28 -11.82
CA LEU A 263 -5.92 -13.22 -12.20
C LEU A 263 -4.52 -13.79 -12.49
N PRO A 264 -3.78 -13.24 -13.47
CA PRO A 264 -2.42 -13.66 -13.77
C PRO A 264 -1.43 -13.19 -12.69
N ALA A 265 -1.37 -13.91 -11.58
CA ALA A 265 -0.52 -13.56 -10.44
C ALA A 265 0.10 -14.80 -9.79
N SER A 266 1.21 -14.61 -9.08
CA SER A 266 1.81 -15.65 -8.24
C SER A 266 1.34 -15.49 -6.78
N PRO A 267 1.12 -16.58 -6.00
CA PRO A 267 0.72 -16.48 -4.59
C PRO A 267 1.69 -15.65 -3.76
N GLY A 268 2.99 -15.85 -3.96
CA GLY A 268 4.02 -14.95 -3.51
C GLY A 268 5.23 -14.91 -4.43
N MET A 269 6.00 -13.84 -4.31
CA MET A 269 7.27 -13.62 -5.01
C MET A 269 8.39 -13.42 -3.99
N LEU A 270 9.32 -14.37 -3.93
CA LEU A 270 10.51 -14.33 -3.09
C LEU A 270 11.66 -13.62 -3.83
N ALA A 271 12.10 -12.50 -3.29
CA ALA A 271 13.09 -11.60 -3.86
C ALA A 271 14.19 -11.30 -2.84
N GLY A 272 15.25 -12.11 -2.85
CA GLY A 272 16.28 -12.07 -1.82
C GLY A 272 15.70 -12.37 -0.43
N ASP A 273 15.78 -11.40 0.48
CA ASP A 273 15.22 -11.50 1.83
C ASP A 273 13.75 -11.05 1.94
N TRP A 274 13.17 -10.54 0.85
CA TRP A 274 11.80 -10.06 0.80
C TRP A 274 10.84 -11.11 0.23
N LEU A 275 9.66 -11.22 0.82
CA LEU A 275 8.56 -11.98 0.25
C LEU A 275 7.36 -11.05 0.08
N PHE A 276 6.86 -10.97 -1.14
CA PHE A 276 5.67 -10.22 -1.51
C PHE A 276 4.53 -11.19 -1.75
N VAL A 277 3.47 -11.12 -0.95
CA VAL A 277 2.35 -12.07 -1.01
C VAL A 277 1.16 -11.38 -1.68
N SER A 278 0.61 -12.02 -2.71
CA SER A 278 -0.61 -11.56 -3.39
C SER A 278 -1.76 -11.39 -2.42
N ALA A 279 -2.73 -10.61 -2.83
CA ALA A 279 -3.87 -10.33 -1.99
C ALA A 279 -4.84 -11.52 -1.91
N MET A 280 -5.30 -11.86 -0.71
CA MET A 280 -6.11 -13.05 -0.41
C MET A 280 -7.31 -12.70 0.46
N GLY A 281 -8.47 -13.34 0.27
CA GLY A 281 -9.64 -13.09 1.14
C GLY A 281 -11.00 -13.49 0.58
N ASP A 282 -11.04 -14.47 -0.30
CA ASP A 282 -12.27 -15.01 -0.89
C ASP A 282 -12.55 -16.45 -0.43
N GLY A 283 -13.71 -16.99 -0.80
CA GLY A 283 -13.98 -18.44 -0.66
C GLY A 283 -14.53 -18.90 0.69
N ALA A 284 -15.00 -17.97 1.54
CA ALA A 284 -15.61 -18.24 2.84
C ALA A 284 -16.87 -17.38 3.08
N PRO A 285 -17.78 -17.77 3.99
CA PRO A 285 -19.14 -17.21 4.06
C PRO A 285 -19.23 -15.77 4.60
N ASP A 286 -18.29 -15.36 5.45
CA ASP A 286 -18.29 -14.05 6.10
C ASP A 286 -16.87 -13.48 6.20
N ALA A 287 -16.75 -12.18 6.52
CA ALA A 287 -15.47 -11.49 6.55
C ALA A 287 -14.48 -12.07 7.59
N GLY A 288 -14.95 -12.57 8.73
CA GLY A 288 -14.08 -13.19 9.74
C GLY A 288 -13.52 -14.53 9.26
N ALA A 289 -14.35 -15.36 8.65
CA ALA A 289 -13.93 -16.62 8.04
C ALA A 289 -13.00 -16.40 6.83
N GLN A 290 -13.31 -15.43 5.97
CA GLN A 290 -12.44 -15.01 4.86
C GLN A 290 -11.09 -14.49 5.36
N THR A 291 -11.07 -13.75 6.48
CA THR A 291 -9.83 -13.26 7.11
C THR A 291 -8.96 -14.42 7.60
N ARG A 292 -9.54 -15.41 8.30
CA ARG A 292 -8.79 -16.59 8.75
C ARG A 292 -8.23 -17.39 7.58
N GLN A 293 -9.03 -17.59 6.54
CA GLN A 293 -8.59 -18.28 5.34
C GLN A 293 -7.48 -17.54 4.60
N ALA A 294 -7.56 -16.20 4.50
CA ALA A 294 -6.50 -15.38 3.92
C ALA A 294 -5.19 -15.56 4.68
N TRP A 295 -5.23 -15.49 6.02
CA TRP A 295 -4.03 -15.69 6.83
C TRP A 295 -3.45 -17.10 6.77
N GLN A 296 -4.29 -18.14 6.66
CA GLN A 296 -3.84 -19.51 6.42
C GLN A 296 -3.10 -19.64 5.07
N LYS A 297 -3.61 -19.00 4.01
CA LYS A 297 -2.95 -18.96 2.71
C LYS A 297 -1.63 -18.16 2.78
N ILE A 298 -1.61 -17.01 3.46
CA ILE A 298 -0.39 -16.21 3.68
C ILE A 298 0.66 -17.03 4.45
N ALA A 299 0.25 -17.77 5.49
CA ALA A 299 1.14 -18.65 6.25
C ALA A 299 1.75 -19.74 5.37
N ALA A 300 0.95 -20.41 4.54
CA ALA A 300 1.43 -21.44 3.62
C ALA A 300 2.45 -20.87 2.60
N VAL A 301 2.20 -19.68 2.05
CA VAL A 301 3.15 -19.00 1.15
C VAL A 301 4.44 -18.61 1.87
N ALA A 302 4.34 -18.11 3.11
CA ALA A 302 5.50 -17.79 3.94
C ALA A 302 6.33 -19.04 4.25
N GLU A 303 5.70 -20.14 4.65
CA GLU A 303 6.35 -21.42 4.93
C GLU A 303 7.08 -21.96 3.69
N ALA A 304 6.45 -21.88 2.51
CA ALA A 304 7.07 -22.27 1.25
C ALA A 304 8.33 -21.44 0.91
N ALA A 305 8.44 -20.21 1.41
CA ALA A 305 9.62 -19.35 1.29
C ALA A 305 10.66 -19.58 2.41
N GLY A 306 10.39 -20.47 3.36
CA GLY A 306 11.19 -20.67 4.57
C GLY A 306 11.07 -19.50 5.55
N MET A 307 9.89 -18.91 5.67
CA MET A 307 9.56 -17.77 6.54
C MET A 307 8.33 -18.10 7.39
N GLY A 308 8.05 -17.27 8.40
CA GLY A 308 6.87 -17.41 9.27
C GLY A 308 6.07 -16.11 9.39
N LEU A 309 4.89 -16.14 10.01
CA LEU A 309 4.05 -14.95 10.18
C LEU A 309 4.70 -13.87 11.06
N GLU A 310 5.67 -14.25 11.90
CA GLU A 310 6.50 -13.32 12.66
C GLU A 310 7.37 -12.41 11.76
N ASP A 311 7.59 -12.81 10.51
CA ASP A 311 8.38 -12.07 9.51
C ASP A 311 7.57 -11.00 8.76
N VAL A 312 6.25 -10.92 9.00
CA VAL A 312 5.40 -9.89 8.40
C VAL A 312 5.80 -8.50 8.90
N VAL A 313 6.06 -7.62 7.95
CA VAL A 313 6.47 -6.22 8.18
C VAL A 313 5.44 -5.20 7.68
N ARG A 314 4.47 -5.61 6.86
CA ARG A 314 3.35 -4.74 6.45
C ARG A 314 2.17 -5.58 5.97
N THR A 315 0.95 -5.15 6.25
CA THR A 315 -0.23 -5.64 5.52
C THR A 315 -1.07 -4.51 4.95
N ASN A 316 -1.59 -4.72 3.74
CA ASN A 316 -2.61 -3.86 3.15
C ASN A 316 -3.92 -4.64 3.10
N ASN A 317 -4.96 -4.05 3.69
CA ASN A 317 -6.23 -4.72 3.89
C ASN A 317 -7.34 -3.87 3.28
N VAL A 318 -8.28 -4.54 2.61
CA VAL A 318 -9.44 -3.89 2.00
C VAL A 318 -10.69 -4.57 2.49
N LEU A 319 -11.67 -3.79 2.95
CA LEU A 319 -13.01 -4.27 3.28
C LEU A 319 -14.03 -3.67 2.31
N THR A 320 -15.07 -4.43 1.98
CA THR A 320 -16.20 -3.92 1.19
C THR A 320 -17.27 -3.24 2.04
N ASP A 321 -17.17 -3.37 3.37
CA ASP A 321 -18.16 -2.87 4.31
C ASP A 321 -17.55 -2.69 5.71
N TRP A 322 -17.69 -1.50 6.30
CA TRP A 322 -17.17 -1.24 7.65
C TRP A 322 -17.92 -2.00 8.75
N ARG A 323 -19.13 -2.52 8.49
CA ARG A 323 -19.85 -3.40 9.43
C ARG A 323 -19.09 -4.71 9.70
N ASP A 324 -18.24 -5.12 8.76
CA ASP A 324 -17.41 -6.33 8.88
C ASP A 324 -16.12 -6.09 9.70
N TYR A 325 -15.83 -4.85 10.11
CA TYR A 325 -14.56 -4.48 10.75
C TYR A 325 -14.28 -5.24 12.05
N ALA A 326 -15.31 -5.48 12.87
CA ALA A 326 -15.14 -6.24 14.12
C ALA A 326 -14.78 -7.71 13.84
N ALA A 327 -15.47 -8.35 12.89
CA ALA A 327 -15.21 -9.73 12.49
C ALA A 327 -13.83 -9.89 11.84
N PHE A 328 -13.45 -8.93 10.98
CA PHE A 328 -12.10 -8.83 10.42
C PHE A 328 -11.04 -8.76 11.52
N ASN A 329 -11.17 -7.82 12.47
CA ASN A 329 -10.16 -7.66 13.52
C ASN A 329 -10.04 -8.88 14.44
N ALA A 330 -11.15 -9.58 14.71
CA ALA A 330 -11.13 -10.82 15.47
C ALA A 330 -10.32 -11.90 14.74
N GLY A 331 -10.64 -12.16 13.47
CA GLY A 331 -9.90 -13.13 12.65
C GLY A 331 -8.44 -12.74 12.43
N TYR A 332 -8.15 -11.45 12.25
CA TYR A 332 -6.78 -10.94 12.09
C TYR A 332 -5.95 -11.16 13.35
N GLY A 333 -6.53 -10.92 14.54
CA GLY A 333 -5.86 -11.06 15.83
C GLY A 333 -5.46 -12.49 16.19
N GLU A 334 -6.02 -13.50 15.52
CA GLU A 334 -5.63 -14.91 15.71
C GLU A 334 -4.24 -15.23 15.13
N PHE A 335 -3.76 -14.44 14.15
CA PHE A 335 -2.55 -14.72 13.37
C PHE A 335 -1.40 -13.74 13.60
N VAL A 336 -1.68 -12.58 14.21
CA VAL A 336 -0.65 -11.61 14.57
C VAL A 336 -0.52 -11.48 16.08
N SER A 337 0.70 -11.27 16.56
CA SER A 337 1.00 -11.06 17.97
C SER A 337 1.81 -9.78 18.18
N ARG A 338 1.80 -9.25 19.40
CA ARG A 338 2.60 -8.08 19.75
C ARG A 338 4.10 -8.41 19.70
N PRO A 339 4.95 -7.49 19.20
CA PRO A 339 4.56 -6.22 18.59
C PRO A 339 4.04 -6.41 17.15
N TYR A 340 2.87 -5.83 16.86
CA TYR A 340 2.11 -6.05 15.62
C TYR A 340 2.80 -5.41 14.40
N PRO A 341 2.62 -5.95 13.18
CA PRO A 341 3.02 -5.23 11.98
C PRO A 341 2.19 -3.95 11.79
N PRO A 342 2.73 -2.92 11.12
CA PRO A 342 1.92 -1.83 10.63
C PRO A 342 0.97 -2.31 9.53
N ARG A 343 -0.15 -1.61 9.37
CA ARG A 343 -1.12 -1.92 8.32
C ARG A 343 -1.82 -0.69 7.76
N ALA A 344 -2.31 -0.80 6.53
CA ALA A 344 -3.38 0.05 6.00
C ALA A 344 -4.69 -0.75 5.95
N THR A 345 -5.82 -0.15 6.30
CA THR A 345 -7.13 -0.80 6.16
C THR A 345 -8.12 0.20 5.56
N VAL A 346 -8.60 -0.09 4.34
CA VAL A 346 -9.40 0.86 3.56
C VAL A 346 -10.68 0.24 3.03
N HIS A 347 -11.65 1.09 2.67
CA HIS A 347 -12.88 0.63 2.05
C HIS A 347 -12.70 0.56 0.54
N GLY A 348 -12.99 -0.60 -0.06
CA GLY A 348 -12.75 -0.89 -1.46
C GLY A 348 -13.79 -1.84 -2.07
N GLN A 349 -13.79 -1.99 -3.40
CA GLN A 349 -14.42 -3.10 -4.11
C GLN A 349 -13.36 -4.16 -4.36
N LEU A 350 -13.77 -5.43 -4.38
CA LEU A 350 -12.86 -6.56 -4.59
C LEU A 350 -13.16 -7.25 -5.92
N ALA A 351 -12.12 -7.81 -6.54
CA ALA A 351 -12.23 -8.47 -7.84
C ALA A 351 -13.02 -9.78 -7.77
N ALA A 352 -12.87 -10.54 -6.68
CA ALA A 352 -13.52 -11.82 -6.49
C ALA A 352 -15.00 -11.63 -6.07
N PRO A 353 -15.97 -12.22 -6.80
CA PRO A 353 -17.38 -12.16 -6.39
C PRO A 353 -17.59 -12.72 -4.98
N GLY A 354 -18.32 -11.98 -4.14
CA GLY A 354 -18.62 -12.39 -2.77
C GLY A 354 -17.46 -12.20 -1.77
N ALA A 355 -16.29 -11.77 -2.22
CA ALA A 355 -15.24 -11.34 -1.30
C ALA A 355 -15.68 -10.09 -0.54
N ARG A 356 -15.45 -10.09 0.77
CA ARG A 356 -15.74 -8.99 1.71
C ARG A 356 -14.47 -8.37 2.28
N VAL A 357 -13.39 -9.14 2.28
CA VAL A 357 -12.07 -8.73 2.75
C VAL A 357 -11.00 -9.19 1.77
N GLN A 358 -9.89 -8.47 1.70
CA GLN A 358 -8.67 -8.90 1.04
C GLN A 358 -7.47 -8.44 1.86
N ILE A 359 -6.44 -9.29 1.97
CA ILE A 359 -5.21 -9.04 2.74
C ILE A 359 -4.01 -9.34 1.83
N GLU A 360 -3.21 -8.31 1.60
CA GLU A 360 -1.86 -8.39 1.03
C GLU A 360 -0.84 -8.33 2.19
N ALA A 361 0.26 -9.06 2.07
CA ALA A 361 1.35 -9.03 3.05
C ALA A 361 2.73 -8.85 2.40
N ILE A 362 3.60 -8.09 3.07
CA ILE A 362 5.04 -8.07 2.81
C ILE A 362 5.75 -8.63 4.03
N LEU A 363 6.66 -9.58 3.78
CA LEU A 363 7.52 -10.17 4.79
C LEU A 363 8.98 -9.91 4.45
N HIS A 364 9.83 -9.94 5.48
CA HIS A 364 11.28 -9.89 5.32
C HIS A 364 11.93 -10.95 6.22
N ARG A 365 13.00 -11.65 5.81
CA ARG A 365 13.63 -12.73 6.61
C ARG A 365 14.06 -12.31 8.02
N GLN A 366 14.34 -11.03 8.21
CA GLN A 366 14.68 -10.42 9.49
C GLN A 366 13.46 -9.74 10.18
N GLY A 367 12.24 -9.94 9.68
CA GLY A 367 11.01 -9.33 10.20
C GLY A 367 10.74 -9.74 11.64
N ARG A 368 11.02 -11.01 11.97
CA ARG A 368 11.05 -11.54 13.35
C ARG A 368 12.02 -10.83 14.30
N HIS A 369 12.97 -10.06 13.76
CA HIS A 369 13.99 -9.30 14.49
C HIS A 369 13.84 -7.78 14.29
N ALA A 370 12.75 -7.34 13.66
CA ALA A 370 12.53 -5.95 13.32
C ALA A 370 12.37 -5.05 14.56
N THR A 371 12.62 -3.75 14.37
CA THR A 371 12.28 -2.72 15.36
C THR A 371 10.88 -2.20 15.08
N VAL A 372 9.93 -2.35 16.00
CA VAL A 372 8.53 -1.93 15.85
C VAL A 372 8.26 -0.70 16.70
N LEU A 373 7.56 0.28 16.13
CA LEU A 373 7.12 1.49 16.81
C LEU A 373 5.73 1.31 17.42
N GLU A 374 5.66 1.31 18.74
CA GLU A 374 4.41 1.40 19.48
C GLU A 374 4.20 2.81 20.07
N ALA A 375 2.97 3.15 20.43
CA ALA A 375 2.75 4.31 21.30
C ALA A 375 3.29 4.00 22.69
N GLN A 376 3.80 5.02 23.38
CA GLN A 376 4.13 4.85 24.80
C GLN A 376 2.85 4.57 25.59
N GLY A 377 2.80 3.43 26.29
CA GLY A 377 1.70 3.09 27.19
C GLY A 377 1.54 4.12 28.30
N ARG A 378 0.31 4.34 28.76
CA ARG A 378 0.04 5.10 29.99
C ARG A 378 0.36 4.29 31.22
#